data_AF-A0A948QNH5-F1
#
_entry.id   AF-A0A948QNH5-F1
#
_cell.length_a   1.000
_cell.length_b   1.000
_cell.length_c   1.000
_cell.angle_alpha   90.00
_cell.angle_beta   90.00
_cell.angle_gamma   90.00
#
_symmetry.space_group_name_H-M   'P 1'
#
loop_
_entity.id
_entity.type
_entity.pdbx_description
1 polymer ?
#
loop_
_entity_poly.entity_id
_entity_poly.type
_entity_poly.pdbx_seq_one_letter_code
_entity_poly.pdbx_strand_id
1 'polypeptide(L)'
;MTHLPKKWIIKKPDQAIVQDISDKLNVSRPVASVIVNRGINSVRDADVFLNPNFFDLENPFLLNDMDKAVRRLRQAVDNSEKVLIYGDRDVDGVTAVCVLLYTLRSFGLEPEWYIPCEAGYGLHTHIIEKYTSRPGGVRLLVTVDCGVSNHLEVSFAKSKGIDVIVTDHHEPPDVIPLDADAVVNPKMKGSGYPFKEIAGCEVALKLAQGLLMSYEDYYDKDMVVLDIETTGVHPAIDEICEIAAVKVRNFVVRDKFHSLVRPERGIPGDVIRIHGITAEMCAGAPGIKSTLEKLFDFIGSATIVAHNAEFDLGFINHYAKRAMGKTLDNTVIDTLTMSREFFPFRSHALGSLTRDLGLETMHQHRALDDALATLKVYERLEQVRNTKVKFFLQDHLDIVTLGTIADMVPLVSENRIIVKHGLSALKKTRKYGVKLLTEKFSSTKPLTAQTVAYNIVPMLNSCGRRGRAEMAVELLTTDD
;
A
#
# COMPACT_ATOMS: atom_id res chain seq x y z
N MET A 1 38.58 -31.63 -7.46
CA MET A 1 37.24 -31.06 -7.18
C MET A 1 36.21 -32.12 -7.49
N THR A 2 35.54 -32.69 -6.49
CA THR A 2 34.42 -33.61 -6.70
C THR A 2 33.19 -32.80 -7.08
N HIS A 3 32.86 -32.78 -8.37
CA HIS A 3 31.60 -32.18 -8.82
C HIS A 3 30.44 -33.02 -8.26
N LEU A 4 29.68 -32.45 -7.32
CA LEU A 4 28.40 -33.02 -6.90
C LEU A 4 27.50 -33.18 -8.15
N PRO A 5 26.84 -34.33 -8.33
CA PRO A 5 26.00 -34.56 -9.50
C PRO A 5 24.83 -33.55 -9.51
N LYS A 6 24.61 -32.90 -10.66
CA LYS A 6 23.48 -31.98 -10.84
C LYS A 6 22.18 -32.77 -10.95
N LYS A 7 21.18 -32.45 -10.12
CA LYS A 7 19.83 -33.02 -10.20
C LYS A 7 18.94 -32.13 -11.08
N TRP A 8 18.41 -32.68 -12.16
CA TRP A 8 17.42 -32.01 -13.00
C TRP A 8 16.02 -32.23 -12.42
N ILE A 9 15.25 -31.16 -12.22
CA ILE A 9 13.90 -31.21 -11.67
C ILE A 9 12.96 -30.55 -12.68
N ILE A 10 12.06 -31.34 -13.26
CA ILE A 10 11.01 -30.85 -14.15
C ILE A 10 9.77 -30.58 -13.30
N LYS A 11 9.39 -29.30 -13.17
CA LYS A 11 8.17 -28.91 -12.46
C LYS A 11 6.94 -29.18 -13.34
N LYS A 12 5.85 -29.62 -12.71
CA LYS A 12 4.54 -29.85 -13.36
C LYS A 12 3.52 -28.86 -12.78
N PRO A 13 3.15 -27.79 -13.52
CA PRO A 13 2.17 -26.82 -13.05
C PRO A 13 0.75 -27.37 -13.14
N ASP A 14 -0.16 -26.81 -12.34
CA ASP A 14 -1.59 -27.08 -12.43
C ASP A 14 -2.12 -26.66 -13.81
N GLN A 15 -2.71 -27.60 -14.54
CA GLN A 15 -3.12 -27.36 -15.92
C GLN A 15 -4.38 -26.49 -16.03
N ALA A 16 -5.24 -26.47 -15.01
CA ALA A 16 -6.42 -25.61 -14.99
C ALA A 16 -6.00 -24.14 -14.81
N ILE A 17 -5.06 -23.88 -13.89
CA ILE A 17 -4.51 -22.54 -13.68
C ILE A 17 -3.75 -22.06 -14.93
N VAL A 18 -2.95 -22.94 -15.55
CA VAL A 18 -2.25 -22.62 -16.81
C VAL A 18 -3.24 -22.24 -17.91
N GLN A 19 -4.35 -22.98 -18.04
CA GLN A 19 -5.38 -22.69 -19.03
C GLN A 19 -6.04 -21.33 -18.75
N ASP A 20 -6.44 -21.07 -17.50
CA ASP A 20 -7.10 -19.82 -17.11
C ASP A 20 -6.22 -18.58 -17.38
N ILE A 21 -4.93 -18.65 -17.02
CA ILE A 21 -3.95 -17.58 -17.29
C ILE A 21 -3.72 -17.41 -18.81
N SER A 22 -3.61 -18.53 -19.55
CA SER A 22 -3.37 -18.50 -20.99
C SER A 22 -4.51 -17.81 -21.73
N ASP A 23 -5.75 -18.16 -21.40
CA ASP A 23 -6.95 -17.65 -22.05
C ASP A 23 -7.20 -16.18 -21.70
N LYS A 24 -7.13 -15.82 -20.41
CA LYS A 24 -7.46 -14.46 -19.95
C LYS A 24 -6.39 -13.43 -20.29
N LEU A 25 -5.11 -13.81 -20.27
CA LEU A 25 -4.00 -12.88 -20.58
C LEU A 25 -3.52 -12.98 -22.03
N ASN A 26 -4.14 -13.85 -22.84
CA ASN A 26 -3.77 -14.09 -24.23
C ASN A 26 -2.27 -14.40 -24.42
N VAL A 27 -1.73 -15.24 -23.53
CA VAL A 27 -0.34 -15.73 -23.58
C VAL A 27 -0.32 -17.21 -23.96
N SER A 28 0.77 -17.69 -24.54
CA SER A 28 0.88 -19.11 -24.90
C SER A 28 0.95 -20.02 -23.66
N ARG A 29 0.42 -21.25 -23.75
CA ARG A 29 0.45 -22.25 -22.65
C ARG A 29 1.87 -22.50 -22.09
N PRO A 30 2.95 -22.52 -22.90
CA PRO A 30 4.31 -22.60 -22.37
C PRO A 30 4.70 -21.41 -21.48
N VAL A 31 4.32 -20.18 -21.84
CA VAL A 31 4.58 -18.98 -21.03
C VAL A 31 3.78 -19.05 -19.72
N ALA A 32 2.48 -19.34 -19.79
CA ALA A 32 1.64 -19.54 -18.60
C ALA A 32 2.20 -20.64 -17.68
N SER A 33 2.68 -21.76 -18.25
CA SER A 33 3.33 -22.83 -17.49
C SER A 33 4.58 -22.37 -16.73
N VAL A 34 5.39 -21.50 -17.34
CA VAL A 34 6.57 -20.91 -16.67
C VAL A 34 6.15 -19.99 -15.53
N ILE A 35 5.09 -19.19 -15.71
CA ILE A 35 4.54 -18.29 -14.68
C ILE A 35 4.05 -19.10 -13.47
N VAL A 36 3.22 -20.12 -13.69
CA VAL A 36 2.72 -21.00 -12.61
C VAL A 36 3.87 -21.73 -11.91
N ASN A 37 4.87 -22.20 -12.65
CA ASN A 37 6.07 -22.83 -12.07
C ASN A 37 6.95 -21.89 -11.22
N ARG A 38 6.75 -20.57 -11.33
CA ARG A 38 7.37 -19.53 -10.48
C ARG A 38 6.54 -19.22 -9.24
N GLY A 39 5.41 -19.89 -9.03
CA GLY A 39 4.52 -19.70 -7.88
C GLY A 39 3.43 -18.65 -8.09
N ILE A 40 3.28 -18.14 -9.31
CA ILE A 40 2.28 -17.14 -9.67
C ILE A 40 1.04 -17.87 -10.18
N ASN A 41 0.04 -18.04 -9.31
CA ASN A 41 -1.04 -19.00 -9.50
C ASN A 41 -2.42 -18.35 -9.71
N SER A 42 -2.47 -17.03 -9.91
CA SER A 42 -3.70 -16.32 -10.22
C SER A 42 -3.52 -15.49 -11.50
N VAL A 43 -4.62 -15.26 -12.20
CA VAL A 43 -4.64 -14.38 -13.39
C VAL A 43 -4.18 -12.98 -13.01
N ARG A 44 -4.63 -12.48 -11.85
CA ARG A 44 -4.28 -11.15 -11.36
C ARG A 44 -2.78 -11.01 -11.10
N ASP A 45 -2.18 -11.95 -10.36
CA ASP A 45 -0.75 -11.91 -10.07
C ASP A 45 0.10 -12.08 -11.36
N ALA A 46 -0.39 -12.89 -12.30
CA ALA A 46 0.24 -13.05 -13.60
C ALA A 46 0.17 -11.78 -14.45
N ASP A 47 -0.95 -11.07 -14.45
CA ASP A 47 -1.09 -9.78 -15.13
C ASP A 47 -0.19 -8.73 -14.49
N VAL A 48 -0.19 -8.59 -13.16
CA VAL A 48 0.73 -7.68 -12.44
C VAL A 48 2.19 -8.02 -12.76
N PHE A 49 2.54 -9.30 -12.85
CA PHE A 49 3.90 -9.71 -13.18
C PHE A 49 4.33 -9.36 -14.61
N LEU A 50 3.43 -9.52 -15.59
CA LEU A 50 3.70 -9.26 -17.00
C LEU A 50 3.57 -7.77 -17.35
N ASN A 51 2.49 -7.15 -16.88
CA ASN A 51 2.03 -5.79 -17.16
C ASN A 51 1.90 -4.95 -15.88
N PRO A 52 2.97 -4.78 -15.08
CA PRO A 52 2.88 -4.10 -13.79
C PRO A 52 2.41 -2.64 -13.95
N ASN A 53 1.29 -2.30 -13.33
CA ASN A 53 0.82 -0.93 -13.24
C ASN A 53 1.35 -0.29 -11.95
N PHE A 54 1.76 0.98 -12.03
CA PHE A 54 2.22 1.73 -10.86
C PHE A 54 1.15 1.81 -9.75
N PHE A 55 -0.13 1.85 -10.14
CA PHE A 55 -1.23 1.92 -9.17
C PHE A 55 -1.52 0.60 -8.45
N ASP A 56 -0.84 -0.49 -8.82
CA ASP A 56 -0.94 -1.79 -8.15
C ASP A 56 -0.02 -1.90 -6.93
N LEU A 57 0.67 -0.81 -6.55
CA LEU A 57 1.36 -0.72 -5.27
C LEU A 57 0.37 -0.77 -4.11
N GLU A 58 0.75 -1.48 -3.06
CA GLU A 58 -0.11 -1.71 -1.91
C GLU A 58 -0.24 -0.46 -1.03
N ASN A 59 -1.35 -0.38 -0.31
CA ASN A 59 -1.61 0.70 0.63
C ASN A 59 -0.63 0.64 1.82
N PRO A 60 0.10 1.73 2.14
CA PRO A 60 1.10 1.72 3.21
C PRO A 60 0.49 1.43 4.60
N PHE A 61 -0.78 1.78 4.83
CA PHE A 61 -1.46 1.58 6.12
C PHE A 61 -1.84 0.12 6.39
N LEU A 62 -1.58 -0.80 5.44
CA LEU A 62 -1.62 -2.24 5.69
C LEU A 62 -0.40 -2.74 6.47
N LEU A 63 0.72 -1.98 6.48
CA LEU A 63 1.86 -2.26 7.35
C LEU A 63 1.47 -1.99 8.81
N ASN A 64 1.94 -2.84 9.71
CA ASN A 64 1.70 -2.66 11.13
C ASN A 64 2.27 -1.31 11.62
N ASP A 65 1.57 -0.69 12.57
CA ASP A 65 1.93 0.61 13.17
C ASP A 65 2.17 1.77 12.19
N MET A 66 1.90 1.63 10.88
CA MET A 66 2.05 2.74 9.93
C MET A 66 1.23 3.96 10.34
N ASP A 67 0.00 3.77 10.83
CA ASP A 67 -0.83 4.85 11.38
C ASP A 67 -0.14 5.61 12.54
N LYS A 68 0.64 4.93 13.38
CA LYS A 68 1.39 5.56 14.48
C LYS A 68 2.63 6.26 13.96
N ALA A 69 3.40 5.60 13.09
CA ALA A 69 4.61 6.14 12.49
C ALA A 69 4.33 7.43 11.71
N VAL A 70 3.31 7.41 10.84
CA VAL A 70 2.89 8.58 10.05
C VAL A 70 2.44 9.73 10.93
N ARG A 71 1.60 9.48 11.96
CA ARG A 71 1.17 10.54 12.89
C ARG A 71 2.35 11.18 13.60
N ARG A 72 3.30 10.37 14.09
CA ARG A 72 4.46 10.89 14.81
C ARG A 72 5.44 11.63 13.90
N LEU A 73 5.67 11.12 12.68
CA LEU A 73 6.53 11.78 11.70
C LEU A 73 5.91 13.09 11.20
N ARG A 74 4.60 13.11 10.95
CA ARG A 74 3.86 14.32 10.62
C ARG A 74 3.96 15.36 11.74
N GLN A 75 3.83 14.95 13.00
CA GLN A 75 4.04 15.85 14.14
C GLN A 75 5.45 16.45 14.13
N ALA A 76 6.48 15.66 13.82
CA ALA A 76 7.83 16.19 13.70
C ALA A 76 7.95 17.22 12.57
N VAL A 77 7.29 16.98 11.43
CA VAL A 77 7.24 17.92 10.31
C VAL A 77 6.52 19.21 10.71
N ASP A 78 5.29 19.11 11.20
CA ASP A 78 4.44 20.26 11.53
C ASP A 78 5.07 21.13 12.64
N ASN A 79 5.82 20.52 13.56
CA ASN A 79 6.53 21.22 14.64
C ASN A 79 7.99 21.59 14.30
N SER A 80 8.47 21.29 13.08
CA SER A 80 9.87 21.47 12.69
C SER A 80 10.87 20.86 13.69
N GLU A 81 10.55 19.67 14.21
CA GLU A 81 11.41 18.93 15.12
C GLU A 81 12.67 18.41 14.42
N LYS A 82 13.77 18.31 15.17
CA LYS A 82 14.99 17.68 14.66
C LYS A 82 14.82 16.16 14.61
N VAL A 83 14.90 15.61 13.40
CA VAL A 83 14.81 14.17 13.12
C VAL A 83 16.20 13.61 12.84
N LEU A 84 16.52 12.44 13.40
CA LEU A 84 17.66 11.63 13.02
C LEU A 84 17.19 10.43 12.21
N ILE A 85 17.69 10.30 10.97
CA ILE A 85 17.50 9.11 10.15
C ILE A 85 18.70 8.18 10.39
N TYR A 86 18.46 6.97 10.85
CA TYR A 86 19.49 5.99 11.15
C TYR A 86 19.36 4.80 10.19
N GLY A 87 20.30 4.65 9.26
CA GLY A 87 20.28 3.59 8.24
C GLY A 87 21.23 2.45 8.51
N ASP A 88 21.23 1.46 7.61
CA ASP A 88 22.30 0.47 7.45
C ASP A 88 23.29 0.86 6.33
N ARG A 89 24.45 0.20 6.33
CA ARG A 89 25.64 0.53 5.54
C ARG A 89 25.68 -0.05 4.14
N ASP A 90 24.78 -0.96 3.82
CA ASP A 90 24.65 -1.49 2.48
C ASP A 90 23.81 -0.56 1.60
N VAL A 91 23.59 -0.96 0.34
CA VAL A 91 22.87 -0.11 -0.60
C VAL A 91 21.38 0.02 -0.25
N ASP A 92 20.78 -0.99 0.38
CA ASP A 92 19.37 -0.90 0.77
C ASP A 92 19.21 0.17 1.86
N GLY A 93 19.97 0.06 2.95
CA GLY A 93 19.99 1.07 4.02
C GLY A 93 20.38 2.46 3.55
N VAL A 94 21.40 2.59 2.70
CA VAL A 94 21.79 3.88 2.09
C VAL A 94 20.64 4.49 1.28
N THR A 95 19.98 3.70 0.43
CA THR A 95 18.88 4.20 -0.41
C THR A 95 17.65 4.52 0.42
N ALA A 96 17.38 3.76 1.48
CA ALA A 96 16.32 4.04 2.45
C ALA A 96 16.54 5.38 3.17
N VAL A 97 17.78 5.68 3.59
CA VAL A 97 18.16 7.00 4.14
C VAL A 97 17.89 8.09 3.13
N CYS A 98 18.30 7.90 1.86
CA CYS A 98 18.11 8.90 0.81
C CYS A 98 16.63 9.21 0.57
N VAL A 99 15.77 8.17 0.52
CA VAL A 99 14.31 8.35 0.34
C VAL A 99 13.72 9.19 1.46
N LEU A 100 14.05 8.88 2.72
CA LEU A 100 13.53 9.65 3.86
C LEU A 100 14.10 11.06 3.91
N LEU A 101 15.37 11.25 3.54
CA LEU A 101 16.02 12.55 3.45
C LEU A 101 15.33 13.46 2.43
N TYR A 102 15.11 12.96 1.20
CA TYR A 102 14.36 13.70 0.18
C TYR A 102 12.92 13.99 0.62
N THR A 103 12.28 13.02 1.28
CA THR A 103 10.92 13.19 1.81
C THR A 103 10.87 14.36 2.79
N LEU A 104 11.67 14.33 3.86
CA LEU A 104 11.63 15.36 4.90
C LEU A 104 12.10 16.74 4.40
N ARG A 105 13.10 16.79 3.51
CA ARG A 105 13.51 18.03 2.84
C ARG A 105 12.40 18.64 1.99
N SER A 106 11.58 17.83 1.32
CA SER A 106 10.43 18.32 0.56
C SER A 106 9.35 18.99 1.43
N PHE A 107 9.34 18.69 2.73
CA PHE A 107 8.51 19.34 3.74
C PHE A 107 9.22 20.50 4.46
N GLY A 108 10.45 20.86 4.05
CA GLY A 108 11.22 21.97 4.61
C GLY A 108 12.03 21.63 5.86
N LEU A 109 12.20 20.35 6.21
CA LEU A 109 13.08 19.94 7.30
C LEU A 109 14.50 19.69 6.79
N GLU A 110 15.49 19.88 7.66
CA GLU A 110 16.87 19.45 7.46
C GLU A 110 17.19 18.34 8.47
N PRO A 111 16.80 17.08 8.18
CA PRO A 111 17.05 15.99 9.10
C PRO A 111 18.55 15.67 9.18
N GLU A 112 19.01 15.30 10.38
CA GLU A 112 20.32 14.68 10.54
C GLU A 112 20.21 13.22 10.11
N TRP A 113 21.31 12.63 9.65
CA TRP A 113 21.35 11.21 9.31
C TRP A 113 22.66 10.57 9.77
N TYR A 114 22.61 9.25 9.95
CA TYR A 114 23.76 8.45 10.32
C TYR A 114 23.69 7.07 9.66
N ILE A 115 24.84 6.58 9.19
CA ILE A 115 25.03 5.22 8.71
C ILE A 115 26.23 4.61 9.44
N PRO A 116 26.10 3.42 10.05
CA PRO A 116 27.18 2.81 10.79
C PRO A 116 28.33 2.37 9.88
N CYS A 117 29.55 2.78 10.22
CA CYS A 117 30.77 2.33 9.54
C CYS A 117 31.62 1.47 10.48
N GLU A 118 32.40 2.10 11.37
CA GLU A 118 33.30 1.41 12.30
C GLU A 118 32.58 0.75 13.48
N ALA A 119 31.40 1.25 13.84
CA ALA A 119 30.64 0.78 15.00
C ALA A 119 30.05 -0.64 14.81
N GLY A 120 29.98 -1.14 13.57
CA GLY A 120 29.34 -2.42 13.25
C GLY A 120 27.84 -2.30 12.95
N TYR A 121 27.17 -3.42 12.68
CA TYR A 121 25.75 -3.45 12.28
C TYR A 121 24.80 -3.01 13.40
N GLY A 122 23.67 -2.42 13.00
CA GLY A 122 22.58 -2.04 13.90
C GLY A 122 22.77 -0.68 14.58
N LEU A 123 21.90 -0.42 15.55
CA LEU A 123 21.94 0.80 16.34
C LEU A 123 23.07 0.75 17.37
N HIS A 124 23.55 1.93 17.77
CA HIS A 124 24.58 2.07 18.80
C HIS A 124 24.21 3.17 19.79
N THR A 125 24.18 2.84 21.10
CA THR A 125 23.81 3.80 22.16
C THR A 125 24.70 5.04 22.20
N HIS A 126 26.01 4.88 22.01
CA HIS A 126 26.95 6.02 21.99
C HIS A 126 26.72 6.97 20.80
N ILE A 127 26.22 6.45 19.67
CA ILE A 127 25.83 7.27 18.53
C ILE A 127 24.54 8.01 18.85
N ILE A 128 23.53 7.33 19.41
CA ILE A 128 22.31 8.00 19.89
C ILE A 128 22.70 9.11 20.87
N GLU A 129 23.52 8.83 21.88
CA GLU A 129 23.95 9.84 22.85
C GLU A 129 24.61 11.07 22.19
N LYS A 130 25.44 10.86 21.16
CA LYS A 130 26.10 11.94 20.39
C LYS A 130 25.12 12.92 19.74
N TYR A 131 23.96 12.45 19.26
CA TYR A 131 22.97 13.32 18.59
C TYR A 131 21.96 13.94 19.56
N THR A 132 21.75 13.27 20.69
CA THR A 132 20.72 13.63 21.67
C THR A 132 21.24 14.62 22.71
N SER A 133 22.52 14.53 23.07
CA SER A 133 23.17 15.42 24.04
C SER A 133 23.49 16.84 23.54
N ARG A 134 23.27 17.14 22.26
CA ARG A 134 23.56 18.46 21.68
C ARG A 134 22.51 19.51 22.11
N PRO A 135 22.85 20.81 22.16
CA PRO A 135 21.86 21.86 22.38
C PRO A 135 20.73 21.79 21.33
N GLY A 136 19.49 21.64 21.82
CA GLY A 136 18.34 21.38 20.97
C GLY A 136 18.47 20.10 20.15
N GLY A 137 18.98 19.02 20.77
CA GLY A 137 19.22 17.73 20.14
C GLY A 137 17.99 17.09 19.51
N VAL A 138 18.20 15.95 18.87
CA VAL A 138 17.18 15.18 18.15
C VAL A 138 15.98 14.88 19.05
N ARG A 139 14.77 15.01 18.49
CA ARG A 139 13.47 14.73 19.15
C ARG A 139 12.83 13.43 18.65
N LEU A 140 13.16 13.02 17.43
CA LEU A 140 12.66 11.82 16.78
C LEU A 140 13.81 11.07 16.11
N LEU A 141 13.97 9.79 16.46
CA LEU A 141 14.82 8.84 15.74
C LEU A 141 13.94 8.00 14.80
N VAL A 142 14.28 7.97 13.52
CA VAL A 142 13.68 7.05 12.55
C VAL A 142 14.75 6.11 12.04
N THR A 143 14.61 4.82 12.32
CA THR A 143 15.50 3.81 11.73
C THR A 143 14.97 3.40 10.37
N VAL A 144 15.86 3.12 9.43
CA VAL A 144 15.54 2.60 8.11
C VAL A 144 16.44 1.40 7.82
N ASP A 145 15.83 0.32 7.34
CA ASP A 145 16.51 -0.94 7.04
C ASP A 145 17.26 -1.57 8.24
N CYS A 146 16.87 -1.21 9.46
CA CYS A 146 17.46 -1.76 10.68
C CYS A 146 16.56 -1.47 11.89
N GLY A 147 16.91 -2.09 13.02
CA GLY A 147 16.37 -1.73 14.33
C GLY A 147 15.36 -2.69 14.92
N VAL A 148 14.78 -3.63 14.15
CA VAL A 148 13.77 -4.56 14.67
C VAL A 148 14.29 -5.49 15.80
N SER A 149 15.62 -5.70 15.85
CA SER A 149 16.30 -6.48 16.87
C SER A 149 17.04 -5.65 17.95
N ASN A 150 17.01 -4.31 17.86
CA ASN A 150 17.80 -3.39 18.68
C ASN A 150 17.07 -2.90 19.94
N HIS A 151 16.60 -3.83 20.77
CA HIS A 151 15.80 -3.52 21.96
C HIS A 151 16.50 -2.58 22.95
N LEU A 152 17.79 -2.81 23.20
CA LEU A 152 18.57 -2.04 24.18
C LEU A 152 18.78 -0.59 23.70
N GLU A 153 19.07 -0.40 22.43
CA GLU A 153 19.32 0.91 21.85
C GLU A 153 18.05 1.75 21.76
N VAL A 154 16.93 1.12 21.39
CA VAL A 154 15.62 1.79 21.40
C VAL A 154 15.23 2.19 22.82
N SER A 155 15.38 1.31 23.80
CA SER A 155 15.10 1.62 25.22
C SER A 155 15.98 2.76 25.72
N PHE A 156 17.26 2.77 25.33
CA PHE A 156 18.18 3.86 25.64
C PHE A 156 17.72 5.19 25.03
N ALA A 157 17.32 5.22 23.76
CA ALA A 157 16.78 6.42 23.12
C ALA A 157 15.53 6.95 23.86
N LYS A 158 14.59 6.07 24.21
CA LYS A 158 13.41 6.43 25.02
C LYS A 158 13.80 7.00 26.39
N SER A 159 14.82 6.44 27.06
CA SER A 159 15.32 6.95 28.34
C SER A 159 15.90 8.38 28.25
N LYS A 160 16.31 8.81 27.06
CA LYS A 160 16.75 10.18 26.76
C LYS A 160 15.60 11.11 26.36
N GLY A 161 14.35 10.64 26.40
CA GLY A 161 13.15 11.41 26.10
C GLY A 161 12.91 11.62 24.60
N ILE A 162 13.33 10.67 23.77
CA ILE A 162 13.25 10.75 22.31
C ILE A 162 12.35 9.67 21.78
N ASP A 163 11.49 10.05 20.85
CA ASP A 163 10.59 9.11 20.22
C ASP A 163 11.31 8.32 19.13
N VAL A 164 10.90 7.08 18.94
CA VAL A 164 11.55 6.15 18.03
C VAL A 164 10.52 5.52 17.11
N ILE A 165 10.71 5.70 15.81
CA ILE A 165 10.03 4.96 14.75
C ILE A 165 11.06 3.97 14.18
N VAL A 166 10.75 2.68 14.26
CA VAL A 166 11.56 1.64 13.62
C VAL A 166 10.95 1.30 12.28
N THR A 167 11.70 1.42 11.18
CA THR A 167 11.30 0.86 9.87
C THR A 167 12.32 -0.16 9.40
N ASP A 168 11.86 -1.37 9.14
CA ASP A 168 12.72 -2.52 8.87
C ASP A 168 11.95 -3.58 8.05
N HIS A 169 12.67 -4.54 7.50
CA HIS A 169 12.13 -5.66 6.71
C HIS A 169 12.77 -7.03 7.10
N HIS A 170 13.73 -7.02 8.02
CA HIS A 170 14.34 -8.22 8.57
C HIS A 170 13.35 -9.06 9.40
N GLU A 171 13.69 -10.33 9.63
CA GLU A 171 12.87 -11.22 10.47
C GLU A 171 12.87 -10.70 11.93
N PRO A 172 11.69 -10.41 12.50
CA PRO A 172 11.60 -9.97 13.88
C PRO A 172 11.97 -11.12 14.85
N PRO A 173 12.63 -10.83 15.98
CA PRO A 173 12.91 -11.84 17.00
C PRO A 173 11.64 -12.34 17.71
N ASP A 174 11.69 -13.54 18.31
CA ASP A 174 10.55 -14.19 18.98
C ASP A 174 9.98 -13.37 20.16
N VAL A 175 10.86 -12.70 20.90
CA VAL A 175 10.49 -11.78 21.97
C VAL A 175 10.73 -10.38 21.44
N ILE A 176 9.66 -9.60 21.27
CA ILE A 176 9.72 -8.22 20.81
C ILE A 176 9.45 -7.30 22.01
N PRO A 177 10.43 -6.94 22.84
CA PRO A 177 10.30 -5.83 23.77
C PRO A 177 10.78 -4.57 23.04
N LEU A 178 9.91 -3.94 22.23
CA LEU A 178 10.21 -2.64 21.65
C LEU A 178 9.31 -1.58 22.30
N ASP A 179 9.89 -0.75 23.17
CA ASP A 179 9.31 0.49 23.69
C ASP A 179 9.24 1.61 22.61
N ALA A 180 9.38 1.25 21.33
CA ALA A 180 9.27 2.17 20.21
C ALA A 180 7.85 2.73 20.08
N ASP A 181 7.72 3.95 19.59
CA ASP A 181 6.43 4.60 19.34
C ASP A 181 5.71 3.99 18.13
N ALA A 182 6.48 3.43 17.19
CA ALA A 182 5.99 2.63 16.08
C ALA A 182 7.07 1.67 15.58
N VAL A 183 6.67 0.46 15.18
CA VAL A 183 7.54 -0.50 14.47
C VAL A 183 6.85 -0.86 13.16
N VAL A 184 7.38 -0.43 12.03
CA VAL A 184 6.84 -0.71 10.70
C VAL A 184 7.70 -1.78 10.05
N ASN A 185 7.18 -3.01 9.96
CA ASN A 185 7.88 -4.11 9.30
C ASN A 185 6.88 -5.14 8.74
N PRO A 186 6.97 -5.48 7.44
CA PRO A 186 6.02 -6.39 6.78
C PRO A 186 5.97 -7.81 7.37
N LYS A 187 7.04 -8.26 8.03
CA LYS A 187 7.18 -9.59 8.64
C LYS A 187 6.70 -9.64 10.10
N MET A 188 6.33 -8.50 10.69
CA MET A 188 5.76 -8.47 12.04
C MET A 188 4.51 -9.33 12.17
N LYS A 189 4.39 -10.03 13.30
CA LYS A 189 3.20 -10.83 13.62
C LYS A 189 1.98 -9.92 13.65
N GLY A 190 0.98 -10.22 12.82
CA GLY A 190 -0.24 -9.42 12.70
C GLY A 190 -0.15 -8.25 11.70
N SER A 191 0.98 -8.07 11.00
CA SER A 191 1.03 -7.18 9.83
C SER A 191 0.03 -7.65 8.78
N GLY A 192 -0.82 -6.72 8.31
CA GLY A 192 -1.82 -6.96 7.26
C GLY A 192 -1.25 -6.81 5.84
N TYR A 193 0.05 -6.54 5.72
CA TYR A 193 0.69 -6.30 4.44
C TYR A 193 0.80 -7.59 3.61
N PRO A 194 0.27 -7.63 2.37
CA PRO A 194 0.09 -8.87 1.64
C PRO A 194 1.39 -9.47 1.12
N PHE A 195 2.39 -8.63 0.82
CA PHE A 195 3.67 -9.07 0.27
C PHE A 195 4.83 -8.75 1.20
N LYS A 196 5.38 -9.80 1.84
CA LYS A 196 6.32 -9.64 2.96
C LYS A 196 7.79 -9.43 2.60
N GLU A 197 8.14 -9.62 1.34
CA GLU A 197 9.53 -9.61 0.87
C GLU A 197 9.92 -8.27 0.24
N ILE A 198 9.33 -7.16 0.70
CA ILE A 198 9.78 -5.82 0.32
C ILE A 198 11.12 -5.49 1.00
N ALA A 199 11.94 -4.69 0.34
CA ALA A 199 13.25 -4.23 0.83
C ALA A 199 13.11 -3.09 1.86
N GLY A 200 14.16 -2.79 2.63
CA GLY A 200 14.18 -1.70 3.61
C GLY A 200 13.89 -0.33 2.99
N CYS A 201 14.45 -0.04 1.81
CA CYS A 201 14.17 1.20 1.08
C CYS A 201 12.73 1.30 0.57
N GLU A 202 12.05 0.18 0.36
CA GLU A 202 10.64 0.15 -0.01
C GLU A 202 9.75 0.40 1.20
N VAL A 203 10.11 -0.11 2.39
CA VAL A 203 9.45 0.27 3.65
C VAL A 203 9.59 1.78 3.90
N ALA A 204 10.77 2.35 3.67
CA ALA A 204 10.99 3.80 3.74
C ALA A 204 10.14 4.57 2.71
N LEU A 205 10.00 4.07 1.48
CA LEU A 205 9.10 4.63 0.46
C LEU A 205 7.63 4.56 0.91
N LYS A 206 7.21 3.49 1.58
CA LYS A 206 5.86 3.36 2.14
C LYS A 206 5.60 4.31 3.30
N LEU A 207 6.60 4.55 4.16
CA LEU A 207 6.50 5.58 5.20
C LEU A 207 6.37 6.98 4.57
N ALA A 208 7.14 7.28 3.52
CA ALA A 208 7.01 8.53 2.77
C ALA A 208 5.63 8.66 2.10
N GLN A 209 5.13 7.57 1.50
CA GLN A 209 3.77 7.51 0.93
C GLN A 209 2.71 7.84 1.98
N GLY A 210 2.78 7.20 3.16
CA GLY A 210 1.87 7.43 4.27
C GLY A 210 1.93 8.88 4.79
N LEU A 211 3.13 9.45 4.90
CA LEU A 211 3.31 10.85 5.29
C LEU A 211 2.66 11.81 4.29
N LEU A 212 2.87 11.62 2.98
CA LEU A 212 2.23 12.45 1.96
C LEU A 212 0.71 12.33 1.98
N MET A 213 0.19 11.10 2.09
CA MET A 213 -1.24 10.83 2.25
C MET A 213 -1.81 11.50 3.50
N SER A 214 -1.00 11.73 4.54
CA SER A 214 -1.47 12.34 5.78
C SER A 214 -1.93 13.79 5.64
N TYR A 215 -1.52 14.47 4.58
CA TYR A 215 -1.93 15.84 4.26
C TYR A 215 -3.18 15.92 3.36
N GLU A 216 -3.78 14.78 3.02
CA GLU A 216 -4.99 14.71 2.20
C GLU A 216 -6.27 14.76 3.03
N ASP A 217 -7.35 15.25 2.41
CA ASP A 217 -8.63 15.45 3.09
C ASP A 217 -9.26 14.17 3.62
N TYR A 218 -8.94 13.00 3.07
CA TYR A 218 -9.48 11.71 3.53
C TYR A 218 -8.71 11.11 4.72
N TYR A 219 -7.54 11.65 5.07
CA TYR A 219 -6.66 11.04 6.07
C TYR A 219 -7.28 11.04 7.47
N ASP A 220 -7.17 9.89 8.16
CA ASP A 220 -7.67 9.63 9.52
C ASP A 220 -9.17 9.90 9.71
N LYS A 221 -9.93 10.03 8.61
CA LYS A 221 -11.39 10.11 8.64
C LYS A 221 -12.02 8.72 8.61
N ASP A 222 -13.03 8.53 9.44
CA ASP A 222 -13.91 7.37 9.35
C ASP A 222 -14.84 7.53 8.17
N MET A 223 -14.81 6.54 7.27
CA MET A 223 -15.69 6.46 6.13
C MET A 223 -16.44 5.14 6.15
N VAL A 224 -17.65 5.13 5.60
CA VAL A 224 -18.43 3.92 5.41
C VAL A 224 -18.78 3.81 3.94
N VAL A 225 -18.26 2.77 3.29
CA VAL A 225 -18.61 2.45 1.91
C VAL A 225 -19.88 1.62 1.91
N LEU A 226 -20.92 2.09 1.23
CA LEU A 226 -22.29 1.59 1.33
C LEU A 226 -22.76 1.10 -0.04
N ASP A 227 -23.50 0.00 -0.03
CA ASP A 227 -24.17 -0.53 -1.20
C ASP A 227 -25.43 -1.32 -0.77
N ILE A 228 -26.46 -1.33 -1.61
CA ILE A 228 -27.70 -2.09 -1.38
C ILE A 228 -28.12 -2.88 -2.62
N GLU A 229 -28.76 -4.03 -2.38
CA GLU A 229 -29.55 -4.71 -3.41
C GLU A 229 -31.04 -4.51 -3.14
N THR A 230 -31.80 -4.37 -4.22
CA THR A 230 -33.21 -3.96 -4.18
C THR A 230 -34.07 -4.83 -5.09
N THR A 231 -35.38 -4.83 -4.89
CA THR A 231 -36.34 -5.57 -5.71
C THR A 231 -36.72 -4.83 -7.01
N GLY A 232 -36.14 -3.67 -7.27
CA GLY A 232 -36.45 -2.77 -8.38
C GLY A 232 -35.77 -1.41 -8.18
N VAL A 233 -36.17 -0.36 -8.91
CA VAL A 233 -35.41 0.90 -8.97
C VAL A 233 -36.05 2.09 -8.26
N HIS A 234 -37.27 1.93 -7.73
CA HIS A 234 -38.04 3.03 -7.17
C HIS A 234 -38.37 2.82 -5.69
N PRO A 235 -37.83 3.63 -4.77
CA PRO A 235 -37.97 3.40 -3.33
C PRO A 235 -39.41 3.52 -2.79
N ALA A 236 -40.32 4.11 -3.56
CA ALA A 236 -41.74 4.20 -3.20
C ALA A 236 -42.50 2.89 -3.40
N ILE A 237 -42.05 2.04 -4.34
CA ILE A 237 -42.76 0.82 -4.76
C ILE A 237 -41.90 -0.43 -4.68
N ASP A 238 -40.58 -0.31 -4.59
CA ASP A 238 -39.63 -1.41 -4.47
C ASP A 238 -39.02 -1.46 -3.07
N GLU A 239 -38.43 -2.60 -2.72
CA GLU A 239 -37.94 -2.89 -1.37
C GLU A 239 -36.44 -3.20 -1.38
N ILE A 240 -35.79 -2.98 -0.24
CA ILE A 240 -34.39 -3.39 -0.04
C ILE A 240 -34.37 -4.88 0.34
N CYS A 241 -33.53 -5.67 -0.33
CA CYS A 241 -33.34 -7.09 -0.05
C CYS A 241 -31.96 -7.44 0.52
N GLU A 242 -30.96 -6.56 0.37
CA GLU A 242 -29.64 -6.69 1.01
C GLU A 242 -29.06 -5.31 1.30
N ILE A 243 -28.33 -5.18 2.41
CA ILE A 243 -27.55 -3.98 2.76
C ILE A 243 -26.15 -4.43 3.15
N ALA A 244 -25.14 -3.75 2.62
CA ALA A 244 -23.78 -3.87 3.09
C ALA A 244 -23.14 -2.50 3.33
N ALA A 245 -22.31 -2.44 4.37
CA ALA A 245 -21.55 -1.26 4.73
C ALA A 245 -20.16 -1.68 5.22
N VAL A 246 -19.12 -1.05 4.67
CA VAL A 246 -17.72 -1.34 5.00
C VAL A 246 -17.12 -0.12 5.66
N LYS A 247 -16.80 -0.22 6.95
CA LYS A 247 -16.14 0.85 7.70
C LYS A 247 -14.66 0.83 7.39
N VAL A 248 -14.14 1.97 6.96
CA VAL A 248 -12.76 2.13 6.52
C VAL A 248 -12.13 3.37 7.13
N ARG A 249 -10.81 3.31 7.32
CA ARG A 249 -9.98 4.46 7.68
C ARG A 249 -8.64 4.31 6.96
N ASN A 250 -8.16 5.38 6.32
CA ASN A 250 -6.98 5.34 5.46
C ASN A 250 -7.06 4.27 4.34
N PHE A 251 -8.27 4.03 3.83
CA PHE A 251 -8.65 2.95 2.90
C PHE A 251 -8.39 1.51 3.40
N VAL A 252 -8.09 1.34 4.68
CA VAL A 252 -8.00 0.01 5.32
C VAL A 252 -9.36 -0.33 5.93
N VAL A 253 -9.87 -1.51 5.60
CA VAL A 253 -11.11 -2.05 6.17
C VAL A 253 -10.94 -2.30 7.66
N ARG A 254 -11.83 -1.73 8.48
CA ARG A 254 -11.82 -1.87 9.94
C ARG A 254 -12.97 -2.74 10.43
N ASP A 255 -14.13 -2.64 9.80
CA ASP A 255 -15.30 -3.42 10.16
C ASP A 255 -16.25 -3.58 8.96
N LYS A 256 -17.14 -4.58 9.02
CA LYS A 256 -18.12 -4.86 7.96
C LYS A 256 -19.49 -5.10 8.60
N PHE A 257 -20.49 -4.42 8.09
CA PHE A 257 -21.89 -4.70 8.32
C PHE A 257 -22.50 -5.30 7.06
N HIS A 258 -23.24 -6.39 7.22
CA HIS A 258 -23.93 -7.07 6.13
C HIS A 258 -25.21 -7.68 6.66
N SER A 259 -26.30 -7.52 5.91
CA SER A 259 -27.58 -8.14 6.23
C SER A 259 -28.42 -8.31 4.98
N LEU A 260 -28.96 -9.52 4.79
CA LEU A 260 -30.17 -9.67 4.00
C LEU A 260 -31.33 -8.97 4.72
N VAL A 261 -32.33 -8.55 3.95
CA VAL A 261 -33.57 -7.95 4.44
C VAL A 261 -34.72 -8.73 3.84
N ARG A 262 -35.77 -8.97 4.64
CA ARG A 262 -36.97 -9.66 4.16
C ARG A 262 -37.94 -8.68 3.48
N PRO A 263 -38.10 -8.72 2.14
CA PRO A 263 -39.12 -7.92 1.45
C PRO A 263 -40.52 -8.49 1.68
N GLU A 264 -41.53 -7.63 1.72
CA GLU A 264 -42.93 -8.00 1.96
C GLU A 264 -43.63 -8.51 0.68
N ARG A 265 -43.28 -7.97 -0.49
CA ARG A 265 -43.93 -8.28 -1.78
C ARG A 265 -43.18 -9.32 -2.63
N GLY A 266 -42.10 -9.87 -2.11
CA GLY A 266 -41.22 -10.82 -2.81
C GLY A 266 -40.27 -10.13 -3.79
N ILE A 267 -39.39 -10.93 -4.41
CA ILE A 267 -38.34 -10.44 -5.33
C ILE A 267 -38.70 -10.86 -6.78
N PRO A 268 -38.81 -9.92 -7.73
CA PRO A 268 -39.07 -10.25 -9.14
C PRO A 268 -37.99 -11.14 -9.75
N GLY A 269 -38.38 -12.13 -10.55
CA GLY A 269 -37.45 -13.15 -11.08
C GLY A 269 -36.39 -12.62 -12.04
N ASP A 270 -36.61 -11.48 -12.67
CA ASP A 270 -35.62 -10.73 -13.46
C ASP A 270 -34.55 -10.06 -12.61
N VAL A 271 -34.92 -9.57 -11.43
CA VAL A 271 -34.01 -8.98 -10.45
C VAL A 271 -33.17 -10.06 -9.77
N ILE A 272 -33.77 -11.22 -9.47
CA ILE A 272 -33.04 -12.42 -8.99
C ILE A 272 -31.92 -12.83 -9.98
N ARG A 273 -32.12 -12.66 -11.30
CA ARG A 273 -31.08 -13.00 -12.29
C ARG A 273 -29.87 -12.06 -12.27
N ILE A 274 -30.02 -10.87 -11.68
CA ILE A 274 -28.94 -9.88 -11.56
C ILE A 274 -28.09 -10.19 -10.33
N HIS A 275 -28.70 -10.14 -9.14
CA HIS A 275 -27.98 -10.23 -7.86
C HIS A 275 -28.01 -11.64 -7.22
N GLY A 276 -28.81 -12.57 -7.75
CA GLY A 276 -28.87 -13.96 -7.26
C GLY A 276 -29.55 -14.19 -5.91
N ILE A 277 -30.21 -13.18 -5.34
CA ILE A 277 -30.87 -13.25 -4.02
C ILE A 277 -32.29 -13.78 -4.21
N THR A 278 -32.61 -14.92 -3.61
CA THR A 278 -33.94 -15.53 -3.71
C THR A 278 -34.81 -15.22 -2.49
N ALA A 279 -36.13 -15.40 -2.64
CA ALA A 279 -37.06 -15.23 -1.52
C ALA A 279 -36.74 -16.19 -0.35
N GLU A 280 -36.25 -17.40 -0.65
CA GLU A 280 -35.83 -18.39 0.34
C GLU A 280 -34.63 -17.90 1.17
N MET A 281 -33.67 -17.22 0.54
CA MET A 281 -32.53 -16.61 1.25
C MET A 281 -33.00 -15.53 2.23
N CYS A 282 -34.02 -14.76 1.87
CA CYS A 282 -34.58 -13.68 2.68
C CYS A 282 -35.62 -14.13 3.71
N ALA A 283 -36.10 -15.39 3.68
CA ALA A 283 -37.22 -15.83 4.51
C ALA A 283 -36.98 -15.67 6.02
N GLY A 284 -35.75 -15.94 6.46
CA GLY A 284 -35.30 -15.78 7.85
C GLY A 284 -34.63 -14.44 8.16
N ALA A 285 -34.54 -13.53 7.19
CA ALA A 285 -33.85 -12.26 7.34
C ALA A 285 -34.63 -11.27 8.24
N PRO A 286 -33.93 -10.34 8.92
CA PRO A 286 -34.58 -9.29 9.69
C PRO A 286 -35.44 -8.37 8.81
N GLY A 287 -36.44 -7.74 9.45
CA GLY A 287 -37.23 -6.69 8.81
C GLY A 287 -36.43 -5.38 8.69
N ILE A 288 -36.75 -4.59 7.66
CA ILE A 288 -36.00 -3.39 7.27
C ILE A 288 -35.73 -2.42 8.44
N LYS A 289 -36.71 -2.17 9.32
CA LYS A 289 -36.55 -1.26 10.47
C LYS A 289 -35.38 -1.66 11.36
N SER A 290 -35.33 -2.94 11.78
CA SER A 290 -34.28 -3.44 12.67
C SER A 290 -32.90 -3.44 12.01
N THR A 291 -32.85 -3.64 10.69
CA THR A 291 -31.61 -3.57 9.92
C THR A 291 -31.12 -2.13 9.82
N LEU A 292 -32.01 -1.17 9.56
CA LEU A 292 -31.67 0.25 9.48
C LEU A 292 -31.24 0.82 10.84
N GLU A 293 -31.84 0.40 11.95
CA GLU A 293 -31.37 0.80 13.28
C GLU A 293 -29.89 0.46 13.48
N LYS A 294 -29.52 -0.80 13.18
CA LYS A 294 -28.12 -1.26 13.25
C LYS A 294 -27.21 -0.56 12.24
N LEU A 295 -27.70 -0.30 11.03
CA LEU A 295 -26.95 0.41 9.99
C LEU A 295 -26.63 1.86 10.41
N PHE A 296 -27.60 2.59 10.96
CA PHE A 296 -27.38 3.95 11.44
C PHE A 296 -26.36 3.99 12.58
N ASP A 297 -26.44 3.04 13.52
CA ASP A 297 -25.46 2.90 14.59
C ASP A 297 -24.06 2.56 14.04
N PHE A 298 -24.00 1.72 13.00
CA PHE A 298 -22.76 1.37 12.33
C PHE A 298 -22.12 2.57 11.61
N ILE A 299 -22.92 3.37 10.89
CA ILE A 299 -22.48 4.56 10.15
C ILE A 299 -22.05 5.68 11.12
N GLY A 300 -22.86 5.96 12.14
CA GLY A 300 -22.64 7.09 13.04
C GLY A 300 -22.47 8.41 12.26
N SER A 301 -21.39 9.14 12.55
CA SER A 301 -21.05 10.40 11.87
C SER A 301 -20.03 10.22 10.73
N ALA A 302 -19.75 9.00 10.30
CA ALA A 302 -18.77 8.74 9.23
C ALA A 302 -19.20 9.36 7.90
N THR A 303 -18.23 9.69 7.05
CA THR A 303 -18.50 10.07 5.65
C THR A 303 -18.98 8.83 4.89
N ILE A 304 -20.09 8.94 4.17
CA ILE A 304 -20.61 7.85 3.35
C ILE A 304 -19.95 7.90 1.97
N VAL A 305 -19.48 6.76 1.49
CA VAL A 305 -18.98 6.59 0.12
C VAL A 305 -19.89 5.58 -0.57
N ALA A 306 -20.38 5.89 -1.76
CA ALA A 306 -21.17 4.96 -2.56
C ALA A 306 -20.89 5.15 -4.05
N HIS A 307 -21.33 4.20 -4.87
CA HIS A 307 -21.28 4.33 -6.32
C HIS A 307 -22.69 4.54 -6.85
N ASN A 308 -22.99 5.75 -7.33
CA ASN A 308 -24.36 6.21 -7.58
C ASN A 308 -25.16 6.47 -6.29
N ALA A 309 -24.56 7.23 -5.36
CA ALA A 309 -25.07 7.42 -3.99
C ALA A 309 -26.54 7.88 -3.89
N GLU A 310 -27.06 8.60 -4.90
CA GLU A 310 -28.47 9.00 -4.96
C GLU A 310 -29.42 7.80 -4.89
N PHE A 311 -29.04 6.68 -5.50
CA PHE A 311 -29.82 5.45 -5.52
C PHE A 311 -29.88 4.82 -4.12
N ASP A 312 -28.73 4.46 -3.53
CA ASP A 312 -28.66 3.78 -2.24
C ASP A 312 -29.29 4.61 -1.12
N LEU A 313 -28.91 5.90 -1.04
CA LEU A 313 -29.42 6.81 -0.03
C LEU A 313 -30.89 7.15 -0.25
N GLY A 314 -31.37 7.14 -1.49
CA GLY A 314 -32.79 7.32 -1.81
C GLY A 314 -33.67 6.23 -1.18
N PHE A 315 -33.27 4.97 -1.32
CA PHE A 315 -33.92 3.83 -0.66
C PHE A 315 -33.80 3.89 0.86
N ILE A 316 -32.59 4.05 1.38
CA ILE A 316 -32.36 4.05 2.83
C ILE A 316 -33.12 5.20 3.51
N ASN A 317 -33.08 6.41 2.96
CA ASN A 317 -33.78 7.56 3.53
C ASN A 317 -35.30 7.43 3.39
N HIS A 318 -35.82 6.82 2.32
CA HIS A 318 -37.25 6.55 2.20
C HIS A 318 -37.74 5.66 3.35
N TYR A 319 -37.07 4.53 3.57
CA TYR A 319 -37.45 3.57 4.61
C TYR A 319 -37.18 4.11 6.02
N ALA A 320 -36.03 4.76 6.25
CA ALA A 320 -35.68 5.33 7.54
C ALA A 320 -36.67 6.43 7.96
N LYS A 321 -37.08 7.31 7.03
CA LYS A 321 -38.06 8.37 7.32
C LYS A 321 -39.41 7.79 7.74
N ARG A 322 -39.87 6.72 7.09
CA ARG A 322 -41.15 6.07 7.39
C ARG A 322 -41.11 5.24 8.67
N ALA A 323 -40.04 4.47 8.89
CA ALA A 323 -39.96 3.52 9.98
C ALA A 323 -39.40 4.10 11.29
N MET A 324 -38.56 5.14 11.19
CA MET A 324 -37.75 5.68 12.29
C MET A 324 -37.85 7.21 12.40
N GLY A 325 -38.47 7.92 11.45
CA GLY A 325 -38.62 9.38 11.49
C GLY A 325 -37.33 10.17 11.28
N LYS A 326 -36.26 9.54 10.77
CA LYS A 326 -34.95 10.15 10.52
C LYS A 326 -34.37 9.78 9.15
N THR A 327 -33.38 10.53 8.69
CA THR A 327 -32.63 10.30 7.44
C THR A 327 -31.13 10.37 7.73
N LEU A 328 -30.32 9.78 6.87
CA LEU A 328 -28.87 10.00 6.84
C LEU A 328 -28.61 11.39 6.26
N ASP A 329 -27.98 12.25 7.05
CA ASP A 329 -27.56 13.62 6.73
C ASP A 329 -26.02 13.77 6.72
N ASN A 330 -25.31 12.63 6.73
CA ASN A 330 -23.86 12.54 6.65
C ASN A 330 -23.30 13.22 5.38
N THR A 331 -22.02 13.58 5.41
CA THR A 331 -21.28 13.93 4.18
C THR A 331 -21.23 12.71 3.25
N VAL A 332 -21.45 12.94 1.96
CA VAL A 332 -21.53 11.88 0.94
C VAL A 332 -20.48 12.11 -0.14
N ILE A 333 -19.76 11.05 -0.50
CA ILE A 333 -18.87 10.97 -1.66
C ILE A 333 -19.48 9.99 -2.66
N ASP A 334 -19.81 10.47 -3.85
CA ASP A 334 -20.29 9.63 -4.95
C ASP A 334 -19.17 9.33 -5.95
N THR A 335 -18.73 8.07 -5.96
CA THR A 335 -17.67 7.61 -6.86
C THR A 335 -18.10 7.58 -8.33
N LEU A 336 -19.41 7.51 -8.63
CA LEU A 336 -19.89 7.59 -10.00
C LEU A 336 -19.61 8.97 -10.59
N THR A 337 -20.02 10.02 -9.87
CA THR A 337 -19.75 11.41 -10.24
C THR A 337 -18.26 11.68 -10.37
N MET A 338 -17.45 11.27 -9.38
CA MET A 338 -16.00 11.40 -9.45
C MET A 338 -15.40 10.68 -10.66
N SER A 339 -15.85 9.45 -10.94
CA SER A 339 -15.30 8.68 -12.05
C SER A 339 -15.54 9.35 -13.40
N ARG A 340 -16.71 9.97 -13.61
CA ARG A 340 -17.05 10.72 -14.84
C ARG A 340 -16.18 11.96 -15.03
N GLU A 341 -15.70 12.54 -13.93
CA GLU A 341 -14.81 13.70 -13.94
C GLU A 341 -13.37 13.31 -14.26
N PHE A 342 -12.85 12.25 -13.61
CA PHE A 342 -11.43 11.93 -13.65
C PHE A 342 -11.02 10.85 -14.65
N PHE A 343 -11.95 10.01 -15.12
CA PHE A 343 -11.63 8.93 -16.06
C PHE A 343 -12.24 9.14 -17.44
N PRO A 344 -11.45 8.98 -18.53
CA PRO A 344 -11.94 9.08 -19.90
C PRO A 344 -12.54 7.75 -20.40
N PHE A 345 -13.20 6.98 -19.53
CA PHE A 345 -13.77 5.69 -19.88
C PHE A 345 -15.12 5.83 -20.58
N ARG A 346 -15.51 4.80 -21.34
CA ARG A 346 -16.80 4.80 -22.06
C ARG A 346 -17.99 4.56 -21.13
N SER A 347 -17.80 3.74 -20.12
CA SER A 347 -18.80 3.36 -19.13
C SER A 347 -18.25 3.63 -17.74
N HIS A 348 -19.11 4.15 -16.88
CA HIS A 348 -18.79 4.43 -15.48
C HIS A 348 -19.60 3.56 -14.53
N ALA A 349 -20.30 2.53 -15.04
CA ALA A 349 -20.90 1.53 -14.18
C ALA A 349 -19.80 0.79 -13.40
N LEU A 350 -20.05 0.45 -12.14
CA LEU A 350 -19.05 -0.16 -11.25
C LEU A 350 -18.34 -1.35 -11.90
N GLY A 351 -19.07 -2.31 -12.47
CA GLY A 351 -18.49 -3.47 -13.18
C GLY A 351 -17.70 -3.14 -14.46
N SER A 352 -17.93 -1.98 -15.09
CA SER A 352 -17.06 -1.49 -16.18
C SER A 352 -15.81 -0.82 -15.63
N LEU A 353 -15.95 0.00 -14.58
CA LEU A 353 -14.81 0.67 -13.95
C LEU A 353 -13.83 -0.32 -13.34
N THR A 354 -14.31 -1.34 -12.62
CA THR A 354 -13.45 -2.37 -12.05
C THR A 354 -12.67 -3.08 -13.16
N ARG A 355 -13.30 -3.36 -14.29
CA ARG A 355 -12.64 -3.94 -15.47
C ARG A 355 -11.56 -3.03 -16.07
N ASP A 356 -11.93 -1.80 -16.41
CA ASP A 356 -11.03 -0.84 -17.06
C ASP A 356 -9.86 -0.42 -16.14
N LEU A 357 -10.04 -0.55 -14.82
CA LEU A 357 -8.99 -0.32 -13.81
C LEU A 357 -8.18 -1.58 -13.43
N GLY A 358 -8.53 -2.76 -13.94
CA GLY A 358 -7.86 -4.03 -13.63
C GLY A 358 -8.18 -4.62 -12.25
N LEU A 359 -9.36 -4.34 -11.70
CA LEU A 359 -9.88 -4.74 -10.38
C LEU A 359 -10.94 -5.86 -10.46
N GLU A 360 -10.99 -6.62 -11.56
CA GLU A 360 -12.09 -7.54 -11.95
C GLU A 360 -12.47 -8.62 -10.91
N THR A 361 -11.63 -8.94 -9.94
CA THR A 361 -11.85 -10.07 -9.01
C THR A 361 -12.87 -9.81 -7.90
N MET A 362 -13.61 -8.70 -7.94
CA MET A 362 -14.37 -8.17 -6.79
C MET A 362 -15.88 -8.01 -7.03
N HIS A 363 -16.45 -8.42 -8.17
CA HIS A 363 -17.82 -8.03 -8.53
C HIS A 363 -18.73 -9.25 -8.76
N GLN A 364 -19.71 -9.48 -7.87
CA GLN A 364 -20.71 -10.55 -7.98
C GLN A 364 -22.16 -10.07 -7.95
N HIS A 365 -22.44 -8.76 -8.05
CA HIS A 365 -23.80 -8.20 -7.84
C HIS A 365 -24.35 -8.63 -6.46
N ARG A 366 -23.55 -8.37 -5.44
CA ARG A 366 -23.85 -8.62 -4.04
C ARG A 366 -23.38 -7.42 -3.26
N ALA A 367 -24.19 -6.91 -2.35
CA ALA A 367 -23.94 -5.61 -1.75
C ALA A 367 -22.56 -5.49 -1.10
N LEU A 368 -22.08 -6.56 -0.44
CA LEU A 368 -20.77 -6.52 0.22
C LEU A 368 -19.61 -6.51 -0.78
N ASP A 369 -19.73 -7.27 -1.87
CA ASP A 369 -18.69 -7.33 -2.90
C ASP A 369 -18.63 -5.99 -3.64
N ASP A 370 -19.79 -5.41 -3.95
CA ASP A 370 -19.89 -4.13 -4.66
C ASP A 370 -19.48 -2.95 -3.77
N ALA A 371 -19.72 -2.98 -2.46
CA ALA A 371 -19.14 -2.02 -1.51
C ALA A 371 -17.60 -2.11 -1.45
N LEU A 372 -17.03 -3.32 -1.48
CA LEU A 372 -15.57 -3.50 -1.51
C LEU A 372 -14.96 -3.09 -2.86
N ALA A 373 -15.66 -3.34 -3.96
CA ALA A 373 -15.27 -2.86 -5.29
C ALA A 373 -15.31 -1.33 -5.34
N THR A 374 -16.35 -0.71 -4.79
CA THR A 374 -16.49 0.75 -4.67
C THR A 374 -15.35 1.35 -3.85
N LEU A 375 -14.95 0.72 -2.74
CA LEU A 375 -13.77 1.14 -1.97
C LEU A 375 -12.50 1.17 -2.84
N LYS A 376 -12.27 0.13 -3.64
CA LYS A 376 -11.08 0.05 -4.50
C LYS A 376 -11.12 1.03 -5.66
N VAL A 377 -12.29 1.29 -6.24
CA VAL A 377 -12.49 2.35 -7.22
C VAL A 377 -12.22 3.72 -6.59
N TYR A 378 -12.72 3.95 -5.37
CA TYR A 378 -12.50 5.21 -4.66
C TYR A 378 -11.01 5.44 -4.35
N GLU A 379 -10.30 4.42 -3.85
CA GLU A 379 -8.85 4.46 -3.63
C GLU A 379 -8.11 4.80 -4.94
N ARG A 380 -8.50 4.20 -6.07
CA ARG A 380 -7.89 4.46 -7.37
C ARG A 380 -8.19 5.85 -7.92
N LEU A 381 -9.41 6.37 -7.69
CA LEU A 381 -9.78 7.75 -8.02
C LEU A 381 -8.91 8.75 -7.27
N GLU A 382 -8.68 8.53 -5.97
CA GLU A 382 -7.86 9.40 -5.13
C GLU A 382 -6.38 9.39 -5.56
N GLN A 383 -5.85 8.22 -5.94
CA GLN A 383 -4.51 8.10 -6.51
C GLN A 383 -4.33 8.86 -7.84
N VAL A 384 -5.42 9.05 -8.60
CA VAL A 384 -5.40 9.74 -9.90
C VAL A 384 -5.67 11.23 -9.72
N ARG A 385 -6.62 11.59 -8.85
CA ARG A 385 -6.95 12.95 -8.48
C ARG A 385 -5.76 13.65 -7.84
N ASN A 386 -5.10 12.98 -6.90
CA ASN A 386 -3.92 13.52 -6.25
C ASN A 386 -2.63 13.00 -6.89
N THR A 387 -2.12 13.81 -7.81
CA THR A 387 -0.89 13.49 -8.53
C THR A 387 0.38 13.75 -7.72
N LYS A 388 0.34 14.49 -6.59
CA LYS A 388 1.53 14.83 -5.81
C LYS A 388 2.18 13.58 -5.21
N VAL A 389 1.38 12.73 -4.57
CA VAL A 389 1.86 11.45 -4.01
C VAL A 389 2.46 10.60 -5.13
N LYS A 390 1.74 10.44 -6.24
CA LYS A 390 2.20 9.67 -7.41
C LYS A 390 3.52 10.20 -7.96
N PHE A 391 3.63 11.50 -8.23
CA PHE A 391 4.84 12.10 -8.80
C PHE A 391 6.03 11.97 -7.86
N PHE A 392 5.82 12.18 -6.55
CA PHE A 392 6.87 11.97 -5.57
C PHE A 392 7.37 10.52 -5.60
N LEU A 393 6.47 9.54 -5.51
CA LEU A 393 6.85 8.14 -5.53
C LEU A 393 7.59 7.76 -6.82
N GLN A 394 7.07 8.19 -7.97
CA GLN A 394 7.68 7.93 -9.29
C GLN A 394 9.07 8.56 -9.42
N ASP A 395 9.27 9.76 -8.87
CA ASP A 395 10.57 10.43 -8.89
C ASP A 395 11.61 9.66 -8.09
N HIS A 396 11.23 8.98 -6.99
CA HIS A 396 12.15 8.25 -6.11
C HIS A 396 12.31 6.77 -6.45
N LEU A 397 11.58 6.25 -7.44
CA LEU A 397 11.76 4.86 -7.91
C LEU A 397 13.16 4.61 -8.48
N ASP A 398 13.88 5.65 -8.91
CA ASP A 398 15.26 5.55 -9.37
C ASP A 398 16.19 5.08 -8.24
N ILE A 399 16.09 5.68 -7.05
CA ILE A 399 16.83 5.33 -5.84
C ILE A 399 16.36 3.99 -5.27
N VAL A 400 15.04 3.84 -5.08
CA VAL A 400 14.47 2.63 -4.46
C VAL A 400 14.82 1.38 -5.27
N THR A 401 14.83 1.47 -6.61
CA THR A 401 15.24 0.33 -7.46
C THR A 401 16.68 -0.13 -7.22
N LEU A 402 17.59 0.78 -6.83
CA LEU A 402 18.96 0.40 -6.50
C LEU A 402 19.00 -0.45 -5.22
N GLY A 403 18.25 -0.05 -4.19
CA GLY A 403 18.11 -0.78 -2.92
C GLY A 403 17.42 -2.12 -3.10
N THR A 404 16.22 -2.16 -3.72
CA THR A 404 15.47 -3.40 -4.01
C THR A 404 16.33 -4.43 -4.75
N ILE A 405 17.13 -4.01 -5.75
CA ILE A 405 18.00 -4.92 -6.48
C ILE A 405 19.19 -5.36 -5.62
N ALA A 406 19.73 -4.46 -4.78
CA ALA A 406 20.87 -4.75 -3.94
C ALA A 406 20.57 -5.76 -2.84
N ASP A 407 19.37 -5.69 -2.27
CA ASP A 407 18.90 -6.58 -1.21
C ASP A 407 18.51 -7.98 -1.73
N MET A 408 18.54 -8.18 -3.05
CA MET A 408 18.32 -9.49 -3.69
C MET A 408 16.95 -10.10 -3.37
N VAL A 409 15.96 -9.28 -3.04
CA VAL A 409 14.59 -9.71 -2.80
C VAL A 409 13.94 -10.28 -4.07
N PRO A 410 12.93 -11.17 -3.94
CA PRO A 410 12.20 -11.71 -5.08
C PRO A 410 11.56 -10.59 -5.91
N LEU A 411 11.88 -10.53 -7.21
CA LEU A 411 11.26 -9.58 -8.15
C LEU A 411 9.89 -10.07 -8.64
N VAL A 412 8.96 -10.21 -7.70
CA VAL A 412 7.53 -10.49 -7.89
C VAL A 412 6.71 -9.43 -7.15
N SER A 413 5.38 -9.40 -7.36
CA SER A 413 4.49 -8.45 -6.68
C SER A 413 5.01 -7.00 -6.73
N GLU A 414 5.05 -6.28 -5.61
CA GLU A 414 5.48 -4.88 -5.55
C GLU A 414 6.92 -4.65 -6.00
N ASN A 415 7.86 -5.50 -5.62
CA ASN A 415 9.26 -5.39 -6.06
C ASN A 415 9.36 -5.42 -7.59
N ARG A 416 8.51 -6.23 -8.24
CA ARG A 416 8.43 -6.32 -9.70
C ARG A 416 7.89 -5.03 -10.32
N ILE A 417 6.91 -4.39 -9.68
CA ILE A 417 6.35 -3.09 -10.09
C ILE A 417 7.42 -2.01 -9.95
N ILE A 418 8.00 -1.89 -8.76
CA ILE A 418 9.04 -0.91 -8.40
C ILE A 418 10.21 -1.02 -9.36
N VAL A 419 10.81 -2.20 -9.51
CA VAL A 419 11.98 -2.38 -10.39
C VAL A 419 11.64 -2.17 -11.86
N LYS A 420 10.43 -2.52 -12.34
CA LYS A 420 10.05 -2.25 -13.74
C LYS A 420 10.04 -0.76 -14.05
N HIS A 421 9.33 -0.01 -13.21
CA HIS A 421 9.13 1.43 -13.39
C HIS A 421 10.42 2.17 -13.07
N GLY A 422 11.13 1.77 -12.03
CA GLY A 422 12.38 2.41 -11.64
C GLY A 422 13.57 2.12 -12.55
N LEU A 423 13.64 0.98 -13.26
CA LEU A 423 14.60 0.82 -14.37
C LEU A 423 14.35 1.83 -15.52
N SER A 424 13.10 2.29 -15.69
CA SER A 424 12.75 3.38 -16.61
C SER A 424 13.10 4.74 -16.01
N ALA A 425 12.86 4.92 -14.71
CA ALA A 425 13.18 6.14 -13.96
C ALA A 425 14.69 6.39 -13.93
N LEU A 426 15.51 5.38 -13.66
CA LEU A 426 16.97 5.45 -13.68
C LEU A 426 17.51 6.02 -15.00
N LYS A 427 16.92 5.67 -16.15
CA LYS A 427 17.32 6.20 -17.47
C LYS A 427 16.98 7.67 -17.67
N LYS A 428 16.03 8.20 -16.90
CA LYS A 428 15.48 9.55 -17.02
C LYS A 428 15.72 10.39 -15.76
N THR A 429 16.54 9.88 -14.84
CA THR A 429 16.75 10.49 -13.54
C THR A 429 17.32 11.90 -13.70
N ARG A 430 16.87 12.80 -12.82
CA ARG A 430 17.41 14.16 -12.69
C ARG A 430 18.39 14.28 -11.53
N LYS A 431 18.47 13.26 -10.67
CA LYS A 431 19.37 13.25 -9.51
C LYS A 431 20.80 13.08 -10.02
N TYR A 432 21.64 14.06 -9.72
CA TYR A 432 22.93 14.20 -10.40
C TYR A 432 23.82 12.98 -10.23
N GLY A 433 24.02 12.51 -8.99
CA GLY A 433 24.84 11.32 -8.77
C GLY A 433 24.25 10.04 -9.36
N VAL A 434 22.93 9.84 -9.30
CA VAL A 434 22.27 8.69 -9.96
C VAL A 434 22.50 8.73 -11.48
N LYS A 435 22.41 9.91 -12.09
CA LYS A 435 22.70 10.12 -13.50
C LYS A 435 24.14 9.73 -13.84
N LEU A 436 25.13 10.22 -13.08
CA LEU A 436 26.54 9.85 -13.28
C LEU A 436 26.78 8.34 -13.17
N LEU A 437 26.15 7.69 -12.19
CA LEU A 437 26.21 6.23 -12.02
C LEU A 437 25.66 5.52 -13.25
N THR A 438 24.46 5.89 -13.69
CA THR A 438 23.79 5.23 -14.82
C THR A 438 24.56 5.44 -16.12
N GLU A 439 24.97 6.68 -16.46
CA GLU A 439 25.72 6.99 -17.68
C GLU A 439 27.05 6.22 -17.78
N LYS A 440 27.75 6.04 -16.66
CA LYS A 440 28.99 5.25 -16.59
C LYS A 440 28.81 3.81 -17.04
N PHE A 441 27.67 3.18 -16.72
CA PHE A 441 27.43 1.76 -16.99
C PHE A 441 26.41 1.49 -18.12
N SER A 442 25.63 2.48 -18.53
CA SER A 442 24.64 2.35 -19.61
C SER A 442 25.20 2.66 -20.99
N SER A 443 26.42 3.20 -21.08
CA SER A 443 27.09 3.55 -22.34
C SER A 443 27.37 2.34 -23.25
N THR A 444 27.47 1.13 -22.68
CA THR A 444 27.83 -0.09 -23.43
C THR A 444 26.76 -1.18 -23.41
N LYS A 445 25.79 -1.13 -22.48
CA LYS A 445 24.73 -2.14 -22.32
C LYS A 445 23.43 -1.51 -21.84
N PRO A 446 22.26 -2.10 -22.19
CA PRO A 446 20.99 -1.67 -21.62
C PRO A 446 21.02 -1.72 -20.09
N LEU A 447 20.43 -0.71 -19.46
CA LEU A 447 20.21 -0.73 -18.01
C LEU A 447 19.12 -1.76 -17.69
N THR A 448 19.54 -2.87 -17.11
CA THR A 448 18.70 -4.00 -16.67
C THR A 448 18.93 -4.25 -15.19
N ALA A 449 18.08 -5.04 -14.55
CA ALA A 449 18.30 -5.46 -13.15
C ALA A 449 19.68 -6.12 -12.98
N GLN A 450 20.12 -6.90 -13.96
CA GLN A 450 21.46 -7.51 -13.96
C GLN A 450 22.58 -6.46 -14.06
N THR A 451 22.42 -5.43 -14.91
CA THR A 451 23.39 -4.33 -15.01
C THR A 451 23.54 -3.60 -13.68
N VAL A 452 22.41 -3.32 -13.00
CA VAL A 452 22.39 -2.68 -11.68
C VAL A 452 23.08 -3.57 -10.64
N ALA A 453 22.67 -4.84 -10.53
CA ALA A 453 23.16 -5.79 -9.53
C ALA A 453 24.67 -6.08 -9.64
N TYR A 454 25.22 -6.15 -10.86
CA TYR A 454 26.62 -6.53 -11.08
C TYR A 454 27.59 -5.34 -11.23
N ASN A 455 27.10 -4.11 -11.43
CA ASN A 455 27.99 -2.96 -11.67
C ASN A 455 27.73 -1.79 -10.71
N ILE A 456 26.48 -1.33 -10.59
CA ILE A 456 26.14 -0.16 -9.77
C ILE A 456 26.17 -0.53 -8.28
N VAL A 457 25.45 -1.60 -7.91
CA VAL A 457 25.34 -2.06 -6.52
C VAL A 457 26.71 -2.37 -5.90
N PRO A 458 27.63 -3.14 -6.53
CA PRO A 458 28.93 -3.42 -5.94
C PRO A 458 29.78 -2.18 -5.71
N MET A 459 29.64 -1.16 -6.56
CA MET A 459 30.37 0.09 -6.42
C MET A 459 29.86 0.89 -5.21
N LEU A 460 28.54 1.02 -5.04
CA LEU A 460 27.97 1.67 -3.86
C LEU A 460 28.28 0.90 -2.57
N ASN A 461 28.13 -0.43 -2.58
CA ASN A 461 28.51 -1.29 -1.45
C ASN A 461 30.00 -1.21 -1.09
N SER A 462 30.87 -0.84 -2.05
CA SER A 462 32.29 -0.67 -1.77
C SER A 462 32.57 0.49 -0.81
N CYS A 463 31.71 1.51 -0.78
CA CYS A 463 31.79 2.63 0.17
C CYS A 463 31.70 2.12 1.60
N GLY A 464 30.64 1.37 1.94
CA GLY A 464 30.47 0.77 3.27
C GLY A 464 31.54 -0.25 3.62
N ARG A 465 31.97 -1.09 2.66
CA ARG A 465 33.07 -2.06 2.87
C ARG A 465 34.43 -1.40 3.16
N ARG A 466 34.60 -0.13 2.78
CA ARG A 466 35.80 0.67 3.07
C ARG A 466 35.62 1.66 4.21
N GLY A 467 34.54 1.52 5.00
CA GLY A 467 34.27 2.37 6.15
C GLY A 467 33.89 3.81 5.81
N ARG A 468 33.35 4.03 4.59
CA ARG A 468 32.94 5.35 4.08
C ARG A 468 31.54 5.32 3.46
N ALA A 469 30.59 4.69 4.14
CA ALA A 469 29.22 4.52 3.63
C ALA A 469 28.52 5.86 3.37
N GLU A 470 28.90 6.91 4.11
CA GLU A 470 28.43 8.29 3.94
C GLU A 470 28.60 8.80 2.50
N MET A 471 29.68 8.39 1.82
CA MET A 471 29.94 8.81 0.43
C MET A 471 28.85 8.33 -0.54
N ALA A 472 28.19 7.20 -0.24
CA ALA A 472 27.11 6.69 -1.08
C ALA A 472 25.84 7.53 -0.91
N VAL A 473 25.53 7.97 0.33
CA VAL A 473 24.42 8.91 0.59
C VAL A 473 24.70 10.26 -0.07
N GLU A 474 25.90 10.81 0.14
CA GLU A 474 26.33 12.07 -0.47
C GLU A 474 26.20 12.02 -1.99
N LEU A 475 26.71 10.96 -2.62
CA LEU A 475 26.58 10.77 -4.07
C LEU A 475 25.12 10.70 -4.51
N LEU A 476 24.27 9.94 -3.82
CA LEU A 476 22.87 9.77 -4.23
C LEU A 476 21.99 10.99 -3.94
N THR A 477 22.48 11.95 -3.14
CA THR A 477 21.72 13.11 -2.68
C THR A 477 22.32 14.46 -3.09
N THR A 478 23.48 14.46 -3.75
CA THR A 478 24.13 15.69 -4.23
C THR A 478 23.43 16.31 -5.45
N ASP A 479 23.57 17.62 -5.55
CA ASP A 479 23.20 18.46 -6.70
C ASP A 479 24.44 18.93 -7.50
N ASP A 480 25.67 18.56 -7.09
CA ASP A 480 26.95 19.02 -7.68
C ASP A 480 27.91 17.91 -8.16
#